data_AF-A0A1Q7FQL7-F1
#
_entry.id   AF-A0A1Q7FQL7-F1
#
_cell.length_a   1.000
_cell.length_b   1.000
_cell.length_c   1.000
_cell.angle_alpha   90.00
_cell.angle_beta   90.00
_cell.angle_gamma   90.00
#
_symmetry.space_group_name_H-M   'P 1'
#
loop_
_entity.id
_entity.type
_entity.pdbx_description
1 polymer ?
#
loop_
_entity_poly.entity_id
_entity_poly.type
_entity_poly.pdbx_seq_one_letter_code
_entity_poly.pdbx_strand_id
1 'polypeptide(L)'
;MIPPSQEKSELLKLLASTEFVYAKGVVGRFLVVLRWLHHRDPEGFAKVENIKGRGRLYFAKDARTLHAAGRSVNPKQIPGAPYWVITTTPTDLKQEILERVMRELGYSLADIKAATQAIAR
;
A
#
# COMPACT_ATOMS: atom_id res chain seq x y z
N MET A 1 0.11 -0.85 21.44
CA MET A 1 -1.27 -0.74 20.92
C MET A 1 -1.65 0.73 20.91
N ILE A 2 -1.69 1.36 19.72
CA ILE A 2 -2.07 2.77 19.56
C ILE A 2 -3.61 2.84 19.55
N PRO A 3 -4.25 3.76 20.28
CA PRO A 3 -5.71 3.85 20.29
C PRO A 3 -6.25 4.25 18.90
N PRO A 4 -7.40 3.68 18.47
CA PRO A 4 -7.97 3.86 17.12
C PRO A 4 -8.29 5.33 16.77
N SER A 5 -8.42 6.20 17.77
CA SER A 5 -8.68 7.64 17.59
C SER A 5 -7.45 8.42 17.06
N GLN A 6 -6.23 7.92 17.29
CA GLN A 6 -4.99 8.58 16.85
C GLN A 6 -4.64 8.25 15.39
N GLU A 7 -5.05 7.07 14.90
CA GLU A 7 -4.68 6.58 13.56
C GLU A 7 -5.27 7.44 12.43
N LYS A 8 -6.52 7.90 12.59
CA LYS A 8 -7.17 8.80 11.64
C LYS A 8 -6.45 10.15 11.52
N SER A 9 -6.02 10.74 12.66
CA SER A 9 -5.27 12.01 12.63
C SER A 9 -3.94 11.85 11.92
N GLU A 10 -3.22 10.75 12.20
CA GLU A 10 -1.91 10.49 11.60
C GLU A 10 -1.99 10.15 10.10
N LEU A 11 -3.01 9.41 9.67
CA LEU A 11 -3.23 9.17 8.24
C LEU A 11 -3.54 10.47 7.50
N LEU A 12 -4.43 11.31 8.05
CA LEU A 12 -4.75 12.59 7.42
C LEU A 12 -3.52 13.51 7.34
N LYS A 13 -2.65 13.52 8.36
CA LYS A 13 -1.36 14.21 8.32
C LYS A 13 -0.48 13.69 7.19
N LEU A 14 -0.39 12.36 7.00
CA LEU A 14 0.33 11.79 5.86
C LEU A 14 -0.26 12.26 4.53
N LEU A 15 -1.58 12.17 4.35
CA LEU A 15 -2.24 12.52 3.09
C LEU A 15 -2.13 14.03 2.77
N ALA A 16 -1.91 14.87 3.77
CA ALA A 16 -1.63 16.30 3.63
C ALA A 16 -0.13 16.63 3.51
N SER A 17 0.77 15.66 3.72
CA SER A 17 2.21 15.88 3.71
C SER A 17 2.73 16.24 2.32
N THR A 18 3.84 16.99 2.28
CA THR A 18 4.53 17.31 1.03
C THR A 18 5.02 16.05 0.31
N GLU A 19 5.49 15.04 1.05
CA GLU A 19 5.89 13.74 0.48
C GLU A 19 4.75 13.10 -0.31
N PHE A 20 3.54 13.08 0.24
CA PHE A 20 2.38 12.51 -0.43
C PHE A 20 1.90 13.38 -1.61
N VAL A 21 1.78 14.70 -1.40
CA VAL A 21 1.26 15.63 -2.41
C VAL A 21 2.16 15.70 -3.64
N TYR A 22 3.48 15.68 -3.46
CA TYR A 22 4.46 15.73 -4.55
C TYR A 22 4.89 14.35 -5.06
N ALA A 23 4.31 13.26 -4.55
CA ALA A 23 4.60 11.93 -5.04
C ALA A 23 4.20 11.77 -6.52
N LYS A 24 5.04 11.08 -7.30
CA LYS A 24 4.88 10.97 -8.76
C LYS A 24 3.69 10.07 -9.14
N GLY A 25 2.54 10.71 -9.35
CA GLY A 25 1.29 10.09 -9.78
C GLY A 25 0.75 9.02 -8.82
N VAL A 26 -0.18 8.22 -9.31
CA VAL A 26 -0.89 7.20 -8.50
C VAL A 26 0.08 6.17 -7.89
N VAL A 27 1.08 5.72 -8.66
CA VAL A 27 2.08 4.75 -8.16
C VAL A 27 2.90 5.35 -7.03
N GLY A 28 3.34 6.60 -7.15
CA GLY A 28 4.11 7.28 -6.10
C GLY A 28 3.31 7.37 -4.80
N ARG A 29 2.08 7.88 -4.87
CA ARG A 29 1.20 8.00 -3.70
C ARG A 29 0.87 6.65 -3.07
N PHE A 30 0.65 5.63 -3.88
CA PHE A 30 0.44 4.26 -3.41
C PHE A 30 1.65 3.75 -2.61
N LEU A 31 2.88 3.95 -3.10
CA LEU A 31 4.10 3.55 -2.40
C LEU A 31 4.32 4.33 -1.10
N VAL A 32 3.99 5.62 -1.06
CA VAL A 32 4.07 6.45 0.15
C VAL A 32 3.15 5.90 1.24
N VAL A 33 1.89 5.57 0.92
CA VAL A 33 0.96 5.01 1.90
C VAL A 33 1.43 3.64 2.39
N LEU A 34 1.86 2.75 1.50
CA LEU A 34 2.38 1.43 1.88
C LEU A 34 3.61 1.52 2.79
N ARG A 35 4.54 2.43 2.49
CA ARG A 35 5.70 2.72 3.35
C ARG A 35 5.27 3.15 4.74
N TRP A 36 4.32 4.09 4.82
CA TRP A 36 3.83 4.61 6.10
C TRP A 36 3.14 3.52 6.93
N LEU A 37 2.34 2.67 6.31
CA LEU A 37 1.70 1.52 6.95
C LEU A 37 2.76 0.55 7.52
N HIS A 38 3.75 0.17 6.71
CA HIS A 38 4.84 -0.70 7.15
C HIS A 38 5.63 -0.09 8.31
N HIS A 39 5.93 1.21 8.27
CA HIS A 39 6.72 1.86 9.32
C HIS A 39 6.01 1.85 10.69
N ARG A 40 4.68 1.89 10.70
CA ARG A 40 3.87 1.91 11.93
C ARG A 40 3.65 0.53 12.53
N ASP A 41 3.47 -0.47 11.68
CA ASP A 41 3.23 -1.84 12.10
C ASP A 41 3.95 -2.83 11.16
N PRO A 42 5.29 -2.99 11.29
CA PRO A 42 6.06 -3.88 10.42
C PRO A 42 5.60 -5.34 10.53
N GLU A 43 5.24 -5.78 11.73
CA GLU A 43 4.80 -7.16 12.01
C GLU A 43 3.43 -7.44 11.39
N GLY A 44 2.45 -6.55 11.60
CA GLY A 44 1.15 -6.68 10.94
C GLY A 44 1.26 -6.53 9.42
N PHE A 45 2.16 -5.68 8.94
CA PHE A 45 2.37 -5.48 7.50
C PHE A 45 2.91 -6.73 6.81
N ALA A 46 3.56 -7.67 7.51
CA ALA A 46 3.97 -8.94 6.91
C ALA A 46 2.80 -9.73 6.29
N LYS A 47 1.56 -9.49 6.74
CA LYS A 47 0.34 -10.09 6.16
C LYS A 47 0.11 -9.73 4.69
N VAL A 48 0.77 -8.69 4.15
CA VAL A 48 0.64 -8.34 2.72
C VAL A 48 1.03 -9.48 1.78
N GLU A 49 1.90 -10.40 2.21
CA GLU A 49 2.28 -11.60 1.44
C GLU A 49 1.09 -12.53 1.15
N ASN A 50 0.03 -12.46 1.98
CA ASN A 50 -1.20 -13.23 1.78
C ASN A 50 -2.18 -12.56 0.81
N ILE A 51 -1.97 -11.28 0.48
CA ILE A 51 -2.86 -10.52 -0.40
C ILE A 51 -2.48 -10.79 -1.85
N LYS A 52 -3.33 -11.55 -2.54
CA LYS A 52 -3.14 -11.96 -3.93
C LYS A 52 -4.44 -11.87 -4.73
N GLY A 53 -4.28 -11.68 -6.03
CA GLY A 53 -5.36 -11.72 -7.01
C GLY A 53 -5.56 -13.11 -7.58
N ARG A 54 -6.52 -13.24 -8.50
CA ARG A 54 -6.71 -14.47 -9.29
C ARG A 54 -5.48 -14.70 -10.18
N GLY A 55 -4.62 -15.64 -9.78
CA GLY A 55 -3.40 -15.99 -10.51
C GLY A 55 -2.33 -14.88 -10.52
N ARG A 56 -2.41 -13.90 -9.63
CA ARG A 56 -1.44 -12.79 -9.55
C ARG A 56 -0.96 -12.60 -8.12
N LEU A 57 0.35 -12.66 -7.93
CA LEU A 57 0.99 -12.28 -6.68
C LEU A 57 1.16 -10.76 -6.66
N TYR A 58 0.70 -10.09 -5.60
CA TYR A 58 0.80 -8.63 -5.50
C TYR A 58 2.06 -8.19 -4.77
N PHE A 59 2.45 -8.91 -3.71
CA PHE A 59 3.62 -8.61 -2.90
C PHE A 59 4.60 -9.78 -2.86
N ALA A 60 5.89 -9.48 -2.75
CA ALA A 60 6.94 -10.47 -2.48
C ALA A 60 8.13 -9.80 -1.78
N LYS A 61 9.08 -10.59 -1.29
CA LYS A 61 10.33 -10.07 -0.68
C LYS A 61 11.38 -9.66 -1.70
N ASP A 62 11.20 -10.03 -2.96
CA ASP A 62 12.11 -9.71 -4.05
C ASP A 62 11.37 -9.49 -5.37
N ALA A 63 11.99 -8.73 -6.28
CA ALA A 63 11.43 -8.44 -7.59
C ALA A 63 11.29 -9.69 -8.48
N ARG A 64 12.20 -10.68 -8.36
CA ARG A 64 12.25 -11.84 -9.25
C ARG A 64 11.02 -12.72 -9.05
N THR A 65 10.59 -12.90 -7.81
CA THR A 65 9.35 -13.62 -7.46
C THR A 65 8.12 -13.01 -8.13
N LEU A 66 8.00 -11.68 -8.15
CA LEU A 66 6.91 -11.00 -8.85
C LEU A 66 7.01 -11.13 -10.37
N HIS A 67 8.22 -11.04 -10.94
CA HIS A 67 8.45 -11.25 -12.37
C HIS A 67 8.10 -12.67 -12.82
N ALA A 68 8.44 -13.68 -12.02
CA ALA A 68 8.09 -15.07 -12.32
C ALA A 68 6.57 -15.31 -12.28
N ALA A 69 5.86 -14.58 -11.42
CA ALA A 69 4.41 -14.67 -11.30
C ALA A 69 3.62 -14.02 -12.46
N GLY A 70 4.25 -13.22 -13.33
CA GLY A 70 3.55 -12.60 -14.45
C GLY A 70 4.42 -11.75 -15.39
N ARG A 71 4.08 -11.78 -16.68
CA ARG A 71 4.89 -11.21 -17.77
C ARG A 71 4.99 -9.67 -17.80
N SER A 72 4.17 -8.95 -17.02
CA SER A 72 4.07 -7.48 -17.04
C SER A 72 3.70 -6.88 -15.69
N VAL A 73 4.50 -7.12 -14.63
CA VAL A 73 4.19 -6.66 -13.26
C VAL A 73 4.88 -5.36 -12.80
N ASN A 74 5.93 -4.90 -13.51
CA ASN A 74 6.79 -3.75 -13.17
C ASN A 74 6.93 -3.53 -11.64
N PRO A 75 7.55 -4.48 -10.93
CA PRO A 75 7.57 -4.44 -9.49
C PRO A 75 8.36 -3.22 -9.00
N LYS A 76 7.88 -2.60 -7.92
CA LYS A 76 8.58 -1.51 -7.23
C LYS A 76 8.80 -1.91 -5.78
N GLN A 77 10.00 -1.65 -5.28
CA GLN A 77 10.29 -1.80 -3.87
C GLN A 77 9.53 -0.72 -3.09
N ILE A 78 8.95 -1.09 -1.97
CA ILE A 78 8.36 -0.14 -1.02
C ILE A 78 9.52 0.47 -0.24
N PRO A 79 9.76 1.80 -0.32
CA PRO A 79 10.94 2.39 0.33
C PRO A 79 10.92 2.18 1.84
N GLY A 80 12.04 1.72 2.40
CA GLY A 80 12.15 1.43 3.84
C GLY A 80 11.45 0.15 4.29
N ALA A 81 10.99 -0.70 3.37
CA ALA A 81 10.39 -2.00 3.68
C ALA A 81 11.05 -3.14 2.87
N PRO A 82 11.09 -4.37 3.41
CA PRO A 82 11.65 -5.54 2.73
C PRO A 82 10.66 -6.18 1.74
N TYR A 83 9.79 -5.37 1.13
CA TYR A 83 8.71 -5.84 0.26
C TYR A 83 8.71 -5.10 -1.07
N TRP A 84 8.34 -5.83 -2.11
CA TRP A 84 8.08 -5.36 -3.46
C TRP A 84 6.59 -5.49 -3.76
N VAL A 85 6.07 -4.58 -4.58
CA VAL A 85 4.67 -4.59 -5.01
C VAL A 85 4.57 -4.41 -6.53
N ILE A 86 3.59 -5.07 -7.16
CA ILE A 86 3.29 -4.87 -8.59
C ILE A 86 2.72 -3.46 -8.83
N THR A 87 3.09 -2.80 -9.93
CA THR A 87 2.64 -1.41 -10.19
C THR A 87 1.93 -1.18 -11.53
N THR A 88 2.01 -2.14 -12.47
CA THR A 88 1.27 -2.16 -13.75
C THR A 88 -0.18 -2.62 -13.58
N THR A 89 -0.83 -2.17 -12.52
CA THR A 89 -2.24 -2.40 -12.23
C THR A 89 -3.08 -1.19 -12.63
N PRO A 90 -4.36 -1.34 -12.99
CA PRO A 90 -5.28 -0.20 -13.05
C PRO A 90 -5.37 0.53 -11.70
N THR A 91 -5.77 1.80 -11.70
CA THR A 91 -5.95 2.59 -10.46
C THR A 91 -6.92 1.91 -9.49
N ASP A 92 -8.04 1.39 -9.99
CA ASP A 92 -9.04 0.69 -9.18
C ASP A 92 -8.44 -0.52 -8.46
N LEU A 93 -7.56 -1.26 -9.14
CA LEU A 93 -6.88 -2.40 -8.52
C LEU A 93 -5.84 -1.95 -7.47
N LYS A 94 -5.19 -0.80 -7.64
CA LYS A 94 -4.32 -0.24 -6.57
C LYS A 94 -5.13 0.15 -5.34
N GLN A 95 -6.31 0.74 -5.55
CA GLN A 95 -7.23 1.09 -4.47
C GLN A 95 -7.70 -0.17 -3.75
N GLU A 96 -8.09 -1.22 -4.49
CA GLU A 96 -8.49 -2.50 -3.91
C GLU A 96 -7.36 -3.16 -3.12
N ILE A 97 -6.14 -3.18 -3.67
CA ILE A 97 -4.96 -3.71 -2.97
C ILE A 97 -4.73 -2.92 -1.67
N LEU A 98 -4.74 -1.59 -1.73
CA LEU A 98 -4.55 -0.73 -0.56
C LEU A 98 -5.64 -0.95 0.49
N GLU A 99 -6.90 -1.05 0.06
CA GLU A 99 -8.03 -1.37 0.94
C GLU A 99 -7.81 -2.69 1.66
N ARG A 100 -7.43 -3.76 0.94
CA ARG A 100 -7.16 -5.06 1.55
C ARG A 100 -6.03 -4.99 2.57
N VAL A 101 -4.93 -4.29 2.26
CA VAL A 101 -3.81 -4.09 3.20
C VAL A 101 -4.30 -3.40 4.47
N MET A 102 -4.98 -2.27 4.33
CA MET A 102 -5.46 -1.49 5.47
C MET A 102 -6.50 -2.25 6.31
N ARG A 103 -7.34 -3.09 5.70
CA ARG A 103 -8.26 -3.99 6.42
C ARG A 103 -7.52 -5.03 7.25
N GLU A 104 -6.50 -5.68 6.69
CA GLU A 104 -5.67 -6.68 7.39
C GLU A 104 -4.91 -6.10 8.60
N LEU A 105 -4.63 -4.79 8.53
CA LEU A 105 -4.01 -4.00 9.60
C LEU A 105 -5.02 -3.40 10.58
N GLY A 106 -6.33 -3.58 10.35
CA GLY A 106 -7.38 -3.13 11.28
C GLY A 106 -7.81 -1.67 11.15
N TYR A 107 -7.45 -0.97 10.08
CA TYR A 107 -7.87 0.42 9.86
C TYR A 107 -9.37 0.54 9.61
N SER A 108 -9.94 1.67 10.02
CA SER A 108 -11.37 1.95 9.85
C SER A 108 -11.77 2.12 8.37
N LEU A 109 -13.03 1.85 8.04
CA LEU A 109 -13.56 2.08 6.68
C LEU A 109 -13.43 3.53 6.22
N ALA A 110 -13.50 4.49 7.15
CA ALA A 110 -13.33 5.90 6.84
C ALA A 110 -11.90 6.22 6.40
N ASP A 111 -10.91 5.66 7.09
CA ASP A 111 -9.48 5.82 6.79
C ASP A 111 -9.12 5.14 5.47
N ILE A 112 -9.62 3.91 5.29
CA ILE A 112 -9.48 3.18 4.03
C ILE A 112 -10.02 4.02 2.87
N LYS A 113 -11.24 4.54 2.98
CA LYS A 113 -11.86 5.36 1.94
C LYS A 113 -11.07 6.64 1.67
N ALA A 114 -10.56 7.30 2.71
CA ALA A 114 -9.73 8.50 2.55
C ALA A 114 -8.44 8.20 1.78
N ALA A 115 -7.73 7.12 2.15
CA ALA A 115 -6.48 6.73 1.52
C ALA A 115 -6.68 6.28 0.06
N THR A 116 -7.67 5.42 -0.22
CA THR A 116 -7.93 4.94 -1.58
C THR A 116 -8.35 6.06 -2.52
N GLN A 117 -9.17 7.01 -2.06
CA GLN A 117 -9.51 8.19 -2.85
C GLN A 117 -8.30 9.09 -3.08
N ALA A 118 -7.48 9.32 -2.05
CA ALA A 118 -6.34 10.22 -2.15
C ALA A 118 -5.27 9.73 -3.15
N ILE A 119 -5.01 8.42 -3.25
CA ILE A 119 -4.02 7.91 -4.20
C ILE A 119 -4.46 8.08 -5.66
N ALA A 120 -5.76 8.14 -5.94
CA ALA A 120 -6.32 8.22 -7.30
C ALA A 120 -6.49 9.65 -7.83
N ARG A 121 -6.31 10.66 -6.98
CA ARG A 121 -6.49 12.08 -7.33
C ARG A 121 -5.42 12.67 -8.25
#